data_AF-A0A6B3ECJ4-F1
#
_entry.id   AF-A0A6B3ECJ4-F1
#
_cell.length_a   1.000
_cell.length_b   1.000
_cell.length_c   1.000
_cell.angle_alpha   90.00
_cell.angle_beta   90.00
_cell.angle_gamma   90.00
#
_symmetry.space_group_name_H-M   'P 1'
#
loop_
_entity.id
_entity.type
_entity.pdbx_description
1 polymer ?
#
loop_
_entity_poly.entity_id
_entity_poly.type
_entity_poly.pdbx_seq_one_letter_code
_entity_poly.pdbx_strand_id
1 'polypeptide(L)' 'GPAMLRGIANADSLAVVPPGGAEAGTAVEVLDLPRAGGCFT' A
#
# COMPACT_ATOMS: atom_id res chain seq x y z
N GLY A 1 -8.55 -7.59 7.34
CA GLY A 1 -9.15 -7.41 8.68
C GLY A 1 -8.87 -6.02 9.23
N PRO A 2 -9.41 -5.64 10.41
CA PRO A 2 -9.31 -4.26 10.91
C PRO A 2 -7.88 -3.72 11.07
N ALA A 3 -6.93 -4.58 11.46
CA ALA A 3 -5.51 -4.21 11.53
C ALA A 3 -4.89 -3.92 10.16
N MET A 4 -5.25 -4.71 9.14
CA MET A 4 -4.78 -4.53 7.76
C MET A 4 -5.26 -3.20 7.17
N LEU A 5 -6.54 -2.85 7.41
CA LEU A 5 -7.11 -1.59 6.93
C LEU A 5 -6.48 -0.36 7.58
N ARG A 6 -6.13 -0.45 8.88
CA ARG A 6 -5.37 0.60 9.56
C ARG A 6 -4.00 0.82 8.91
N GLY A 7 -3.32 -0.26 8.51
CA GLY A 7 -2.06 -0.17 7.77
C GLY A 7 -2.23 0.56 6.45
N ILE A 8 -3.25 0.20 5.66
CA ILE A 8 -3.56 0.85 4.38
C ILE A 8 -3.89 2.34 4.57
N ALA A 9 -4.70 2.69 5.57
CA ALA A 9 -5.08 4.08 5.83
C ALA A 9 -3.91 4.99 6.26
N ASN A 10 -2.83 4.42 6.81
CA ASN A 10 -1.63 5.15 7.21
C ASN A 10 -0.49 5.05 6.17
N ALA A 11 -0.65 4.26 5.12
CA ALA A 11 0.38 4.08 4.10
C ALA A 11 0.30 5.18 3.04
N ASP A 12 1.45 5.68 2.59
CA ASP A 12 1.52 6.62 1.48
C ASP A 12 1.45 5.91 0.12
N SER A 13 1.91 4.66 0.04
CA SER A 13 1.99 3.88 -1.21
C SER A 13 1.91 2.36 -0.98
N LEU A 14 1.60 1.59 -2.03
CA LEU A 14 1.61 0.12 -2.05
C LEU A 14 2.58 -0.42 -3.10
N ALA A 15 3.36 -1.43 -2.72
CA ALA A 15 4.22 -2.16 -3.64
C ALA A 15 3.46 -3.29 -4.35
N VAL A 16 3.58 -3.37 -5.67
CA VAL A 16 3.07 -4.51 -6.46
C VAL A 16 4.13 -5.60 -6.45
N VAL A 17 3.87 -6.66 -5.67
CA VAL A 17 4.76 -7.81 -5.59
C VAL A 17 4.37 -8.84 -6.65
N PRO A 18 5.28 -9.28 -7.55
CA PRO A 18 4.96 -10.27 -8.57
C PRO A 18 4.66 -11.64 -7.94
N PRO A 19 3.97 -12.54 -8.67
CA PRO A 19 3.79 -13.92 -8.24
C PRO A 19 5.14 -14.58 -7.96
N GLY A 20 5.27 -15.26 -6.82
CA GLY A 20 6.54 -15.80 -6.34
C GLY A 20 7.29 -14.89 -5.36
N GLY A 21 6.86 -13.64 -5.19
CA GLY A 21 7.43 -12.71 -4.21
C GLY A 21 8.52 -11.81 -4.79
N ALA A 22 9.11 -11.01 -3.91
CA ALA A 22 10.27 -10.18 -4.20
C ALA A 22 11.24 -10.25 -3.03
N GLU A 23 12.53 -10.40 -3.32
CA GLU A 23 13.58 -10.37 -2.31
C GLU A 23 13.76 -8.94 -1.76
N ALA A 24 14.26 -8.82 -0.53
CA ALA A 24 14.51 -7.52 0.07
C ALA A 24 15.49 -6.68 -0.79
N GLY A 25 15.16 -5.40 -0.99
CA GLY A 25 15.94 -4.50 -1.85
C GLY A 25 15.64 -4.62 -3.35
N THR A 26 14.75 -5.52 -3.75
CA THR A 26 14.27 -5.60 -5.14
C THR A 26 13.39 -4.38 -5.44
N ALA A 27 13.71 -3.67 -6.54
CA ALA A 27 12.84 -2.61 -7.04
C ALA A 27 11.56 -3.22 -7.62
N VAL A 28 10.42 -2.69 -7.19
CA VAL A 28 9.08 -3.12 -7.64
C VAL A 28 8.24 -1.90 -8.00
N GLU A 29 7.18 -2.11 -8.76
CA GLU A 29 6.22 -1.06 -9.06
C GLU A 29 5.58 -0.56 -7.76
N VAL A 30 5.55 0.75 -7.60
CA VAL A 30 4.95 1.42 -6.43
C VAL A 30 3.74 2.21 -6.91
N LEU A 31 2.60 1.92 -6.31
CA LEU A 31 1.34 2.60 -6.53
C LEU A 31 1.13 3.61 -5.40
N ASP A 32 0.96 4.87 -5.75
CA ASP A 32 0.60 5.89 -4.77
C ASP A 32 -0.83 5.66 -4.27
N LEU A 33 -1.04 5.80 -2.97
CA LEU A 33 -2.36 5.73 -2.39
C LEU A 33 -3.01 7.12 -2.34
N PRO A 34 -4.33 7.21 -2.57
CA PRO A 34 -5.05 8.45 -2.32
C PRO A 34 -5.00 8.73 -0.83
N ARG A 35 -4.38 9.86 -0.45
CA ARG A 35 -4.39 10.31 0.94
C ARG A 35 -5.84 10.46 1.39
N ALA A 36 -6.20 9.81 2.49
CA ALA A 36 -7.54 9.87 3.10
C ALA A 36 -7.80 11.26 3.72
N GLY A 37 -7.94 12.27 2.86
CA GLY A 37 -8.36 13.63 3.20
C GLY A 37 -9.67 14.03 2.51
N GLY A 38 -10.26 13.13 1.72
CA GLY A 38 -11.63 13.30 1.23
C GLY A 38 -12.60 13.06 2.37
N CYS A 39 -13.33 14.09 2.75
CA CYS A 39 -14.49 13.97 3.63
C CYS A 39 -15.46 12.96 3.00
N PHE A 40 -15.64 11.79 3.61
CA PHE A 40 -16.73 10.87 3.27
C PHE A 40 -17.96 11.25 4.10
N THR A 41 -18.48 12.47 3.89
CA THR A 41 -19.78 12.91 4.40
C THR A 41 -20.46 13.77 3.35
#